data_AF-A0A366W477-F1
#
_entry.id   AF-A0A366W477-F1
#
_cell.length_a   1.000
_cell.length_b   1.000
_cell.length_c   1.000
_cell.angle_alpha   90.00
_cell.angle_beta   90.00
_cell.angle_gamma   90.00
#
_symmetry.space_group_name_H-M   'P 1'
#
loop_
_entity.id
_entity.type
_entity.pdbx_description
1 polymer ?
#
loop_
_entity_poly.entity_id
_entity_poly.type
_entity_poly.pdbx_seq_one_letter_code
_entity_poly.pdbx_strand_id
1 'polypeptide(L)'
;MADILVVGAIPRARPEMFRRLLASFAAMKHPEGIEVVFVFAENAEALSIEHDVEILRDATGCLCDLLVEPRLCVPFARNAVLDHAVERDAKYLVFVDDDEWVSEDWLVNLYTRFAASGANLATGPISPQYIGDLKLNWVQKRLMKGVTQWYAHARTKNCRNAYATKATKLGLLPSTEYAIWIS
;
A
#
# COMPACT_ATOMS: atom_id res chain seq x y z
N MET A 1 13.67 12.71 -16.93
CA MET A 1 12.28 12.27 -16.69
C MET A 1 12.18 11.95 -15.21
N ALA A 2 11.03 12.22 -14.57
CA ALA A 2 10.82 11.82 -13.18
C ALA A 2 10.71 10.28 -13.12
N ASP A 3 11.23 9.67 -12.05
CA ASP A 3 11.00 8.23 -11.83
C ASP A 3 9.53 8.02 -11.44
N ILE A 4 8.91 6.95 -11.92
CA ILE A 4 7.52 6.62 -11.60
C ILE A 4 7.46 5.72 -10.35
N LEU A 5 6.58 6.07 -9.42
CA LEU A 5 6.19 5.26 -8.27
C LEU A 5 4.71 4.91 -8.34
N VAL A 6 4.41 3.62 -8.45
CA VAL A 6 3.05 3.10 -8.41
C VAL A 6 2.61 2.84 -6.97
N VAL A 7 1.45 3.38 -6.59
CA VAL A 7 0.73 3.04 -5.36
C VAL A 7 -0.45 2.15 -5.74
N GLY A 8 -0.33 0.87 -5.42
CA GLY A 8 -1.30 -0.17 -5.73
C GLY A 8 -2.29 -0.42 -4.59
N ALA A 9 -3.57 -0.60 -4.90
CA ALA A 9 -4.57 -1.10 -3.96
C ALA A 9 -5.53 -2.09 -4.64
N ILE A 10 -6.08 -3.02 -3.87
CA ILE A 10 -6.93 -4.12 -4.35
C ILE A 10 -8.27 -4.06 -3.64
N PRO A 11 -9.17 -3.15 -4.07
CA PRO A 11 -10.49 -3.07 -3.48
C PRO A 11 -11.31 -4.32 -3.79
N ARG A 12 -12.10 -4.76 -2.81
CA ARG A 12 -13.12 -5.77 -3.02
C ARG A 12 -14.27 -5.63 -2.03
N ALA A 13 -15.44 -5.22 -2.52
CA ALA A 13 -16.70 -5.20 -1.76
C ALA A 13 -16.62 -4.53 -0.38
N ARG A 14 -15.79 -3.48 -0.25
CA ARG A 14 -15.53 -2.74 0.99
C ARG A 14 -15.56 -1.22 0.75
N PRO A 15 -16.68 -0.67 0.25
CA PRO A 15 -16.72 0.70 -0.28
C PRO A 15 -16.40 1.78 0.77
N GLU A 16 -16.84 1.62 2.02
CA GLU A 16 -16.55 2.60 3.08
C GLU A 16 -15.06 2.63 3.47
N MET A 17 -14.45 1.45 3.58
CA MET A 17 -13.02 1.33 3.90
C MET A 17 -12.17 1.86 2.75
N PHE A 18 -12.53 1.50 1.52
CA PHE A 18 -11.85 1.99 0.32
C PHE A 18 -11.95 3.52 0.20
N ARG A 19 -13.12 4.11 0.43
CA ARG A 19 -13.25 5.59 0.47
C ARG A 19 -12.36 6.24 1.51
N ARG A 20 -12.18 5.61 2.68
CA ARG A 20 -11.25 6.12 3.69
C ARG A 20 -9.79 6.02 3.23
N LEU A 21 -9.42 4.93 2.58
CA LEU A 21 -8.10 4.80 1.96
C LEU A 21 -7.87 5.93 0.96
N LEU A 22 -8.80 6.16 0.03
CA LEU A 22 -8.70 7.23 -0.96
C LEU A 22 -8.63 8.61 -0.33
N ALA A 23 -9.40 8.88 0.72
CA ALA A 23 -9.30 10.14 1.47
C ALA A 23 -7.90 10.33 2.08
N SER A 24 -7.27 9.25 2.55
CA SER A 24 -5.88 9.32 3.05
C SER A 24 -4.85 9.52 1.93
N PHE A 25 -5.09 8.96 0.74
CA PHE A 25 -4.27 9.23 -0.44
C PHE A 25 -4.38 10.68 -0.90
N ALA A 26 -5.58 11.26 -0.85
CA ALA A 26 -5.77 12.67 -1.20
C ALA A 26 -5.01 13.64 -0.27
N ALA A 27 -4.80 13.25 0.99
CA ALA A 27 -4.01 14.02 1.97
C ALA A 27 -2.51 13.67 1.98
N MET A 28 -2.10 12.65 1.22
CA MET A 28 -0.74 12.14 1.22
C MET A 28 0.20 13.09 0.47
N LYS A 29 1.36 13.39 1.06
CA LYS A 29 2.43 14.14 0.40
C LYS A 29 3.23 13.21 -0.52
N HIS A 30 3.67 13.76 -1.65
CA HIS A 30 4.46 13.02 -2.63
C HIS A 30 5.95 13.36 -2.50
N PRO A 31 6.86 12.39 -2.71
CA PRO A 31 8.29 12.66 -2.75
C PRO A 31 8.65 13.59 -3.91
N GLU A 32 9.61 14.49 -3.71
CA GLU A 32 10.10 15.37 -4.78
C GLU A 32 10.77 14.55 -5.91
N GLY A 33 10.52 14.96 -7.16
CA GLY A 33 11.11 14.33 -8.34
C GLY A 33 10.56 12.94 -8.68
N ILE A 34 9.51 12.49 -7.98
CA ILE A 34 8.81 11.23 -8.24
C ILE A 34 7.41 11.52 -8.78
N GLU A 35 7.06 10.87 -9.88
CA GLU A 35 5.71 10.86 -10.41
C GLU A 35 4.92 9.74 -9.71
N VAL A 36 3.91 10.12 -8.93
CA VAL A 36 3.04 9.16 -8.23
C VAL A 36 1.84 8.81 -9.11
N VAL A 37 1.66 7.51 -9.34
CA VAL A 37 0.53 6.94 -10.09
C VAL A 37 -0.22 5.97 -9.19
N PHE A 38 -1.53 6.10 -9.11
CA PHE A 38 -2.38 5.15 -8.40
C PHE A 38 -2.88 4.07 -9.37
N VAL A 39 -2.83 2.81 -8.94
CA VAL A 39 -3.36 1.68 -9.71
C VAL A 39 -4.27 0.86 -8.82
N PHE A 40 -5.52 0.73 -9.22
CA PHE A 40 -6.53 -0.03 -8.48
C PHE A 40 -6.94 -1.25 -9.28
N ALA A 41 -6.65 -2.45 -8.77
CA ALA A 41 -7.13 -3.70 -9.35
C ALA A 41 -8.32 -4.20 -8.53
N GLU A 42 -9.53 -3.92 -8.99
CA GLU A 42 -10.74 -4.39 -8.32
C GLU A 42 -10.90 -5.89 -8.56
N ASN A 43 -10.88 -6.67 -7.48
CA ASN A 43 -11.02 -8.13 -7.56
C ASN A 43 -12.50 -8.53 -7.64
N ALA A 44 -13.11 -8.22 -8.78
CA ALA A 44 -14.52 -8.40 -9.11
C ALA A 44 -14.71 -8.65 -10.62
N GLU A 45 -15.93 -9.00 -11.02
CA GLU A 45 -16.31 -9.23 -12.43
C GLU A 45 -16.37 -7.92 -13.25
N ALA A 46 -16.58 -6.79 -12.58
CA ALA A 46 -16.68 -5.47 -13.18
C ALA A 46 -16.22 -4.41 -12.17
N LEU A 47 -15.84 -3.25 -12.67
CA LEU A 47 -15.50 -2.11 -11.83
C LEU A 47 -16.77 -1.53 -11.17
N SER A 48 -16.65 -1.18 -9.90
CA SER A 48 -17.66 -0.46 -9.11
C SER A 48 -17.08 0.77 -8.40
N ILE A 49 -15.78 0.99 -8.52
CA ILE A 49 -15.00 2.03 -7.82
C ILE A 49 -14.74 3.28 -8.65
N GLU A 50 -15.21 3.34 -9.91
CA GLU A 50 -14.83 4.42 -10.85
C GLU A 50 -15.15 5.80 -10.29
N HIS A 51 -16.33 5.97 -9.70
CA HIS A 51 -16.73 7.25 -9.11
C HIS A 51 -15.86 7.66 -7.93
N ASP A 52 -15.51 6.72 -7.05
CA ASP A 52 -14.68 7.00 -5.89
C ASP A 52 -13.25 7.35 -6.32
N VAL A 53 -12.72 6.69 -7.34
CA VAL A 53 -11.37 6.98 -7.89
C VAL A 53 -11.33 8.28 -8.70
N GLU A 54 -12.42 8.65 -9.37
CA GLU A 54 -12.55 9.96 -10.03
C GLU A 54 -12.39 11.10 -9.03
N ILE A 55 -13.00 11.00 -7.85
CA ILE A 55 -12.86 12.00 -6.78
C ILE A 55 -11.40 12.11 -6.32
N LEU A 56 -10.68 10.98 -6.20
CA LEU A 56 -9.25 11.00 -5.87
C LEU A 56 -8.44 11.71 -6.96
N ARG A 57 -8.73 11.40 -8.24
CA ARG A 57 -8.06 12.04 -9.38
C ARG A 57 -8.23 13.54 -9.36
N ASP A 58 -9.45 14.03 -9.14
CA ASP A 58 -9.74 15.46 -9.04
C ASP A 58 -9.04 16.13 -7.85
N ALA A 59 -8.96 15.45 -6.72
CA ALA A 59 -8.33 15.97 -5.51
C ALA A 59 -6.80 16.06 -5.61
N THR A 60 -6.16 15.11 -6.30
CA THR A 60 -4.69 14.97 -6.34
C THR A 60 -4.05 15.46 -7.63
N GLY A 61 -4.79 15.44 -8.74
CA GLY A 61 -4.24 15.61 -10.09
C GLY A 61 -3.37 14.43 -10.56
N CYS A 62 -3.27 13.34 -9.79
CA CYS A 62 -2.49 12.17 -10.15
C CYS A 62 -3.19 11.28 -11.18
N LEU A 63 -2.40 10.56 -11.97
CA LEU A 63 -2.92 9.47 -12.80
C LEU A 63 -3.46 8.35 -11.90
N CYS A 64 -4.65 7.88 -12.24
CA CYS A 64 -5.33 6.80 -11.56
C CYS A 64 -5.80 5.78 -12.60
N ASP A 65 -5.21 4.59 -12.60
CA ASP A 65 -5.62 3.51 -13.50
C ASP A 65 -6.48 2.49 -12.77
N LEU A 66 -7.45 1.95 -13.51
CA LEU A 66 -8.40 0.96 -13.02
C LEU A 66 -8.25 -0.33 -13.81
N LEU A 67 -8.08 -1.43 -13.08
CA LEU A 67 -8.00 -2.79 -13.62
C LEU A 67 -9.13 -3.61 -13.03
N VAL A 68 -9.74 -4.46 -13.85
CA VAL A 68 -10.68 -5.48 -13.38
C VAL A 68 -9.96 -6.83 -13.33
N GLU A 69 -10.02 -7.50 -12.18
CA GLU A 69 -9.48 -8.85 -12.02
C GLU A 69 -10.60 -9.81 -11.57
N PRO A 70 -11.21 -10.57 -12.51
CA PRO A 70 -12.31 -11.47 -12.17
C PRO A 70 -11.84 -12.73 -11.42
N ARG A 71 -10.56 -13.11 -11.50
CA ARG A 71 -10.03 -14.30 -10.80
C ARG A 71 -9.94 -13.99 -9.32
N LEU A 72 -10.85 -14.60 -8.55
CA LEU A 72 -10.88 -14.44 -7.11
C LEU A 72 -9.57 -14.91 -6.48
N CYS A 73 -9.06 -14.08 -5.57
CA CYS A 73 -7.90 -14.23 -4.67
C CYS A 73 -6.96 -13.02 -4.85
N VAL A 74 -6.54 -12.44 -3.71
CA VAL A 74 -5.66 -11.26 -3.66
C VAL A 74 -4.39 -11.39 -4.54
N PRO A 75 -3.70 -12.55 -4.63
CA PRO A 75 -2.53 -12.68 -5.48
C PRO A 75 -2.77 -12.40 -6.98
N PHE A 76 -3.94 -12.75 -7.53
CA PHE A 76 -4.22 -12.46 -8.94
C PHE A 76 -4.31 -10.96 -9.19
N ALA A 77 -5.02 -10.24 -8.32
CA ALA A 77 -5.13 -8.79 -8.43
C ALA A 77 -3.80 -8.07 -8.11
N ARG A 78 -2.99 -8.58 -7.17
CA ARG A 78 -1.62 -8.07 -6.93
C ARG A 78 -0.75 -8.21 -8.17
N ASN A 79 -0.81 -9.36 -8.83
CA ASN A 79 -0.06 -9.58 -10.07
C ASN A 79 -0.54 -8.65 -11.19
N ALA A 80 -1.84 -8.40 -11.32
CA ALA A 80 -2.36 -7.45 -12.29
C ALA A 80 -1.78 -6.03 -12.10
N VAL A 81 -1.71 -5.55 -10.85
CA VAL A 81 -1.07 -4.26 -10.53
C VAL A 81 0.44 -4.29 -10.83
N LEU A 82 1.11 -5.40 -10.51
CA LEU A 82 2.54 -5.57 -10.78
C LEU A 82 2.85 -5.53 -12.28
N ASP A 83 2.12 -6.31 -13.07
CA ASP A 83 2.30 -6.37 -14.52
C ASP A 83 2.07 -4.98 -15.13
N HIS A 84 1.03 -4.27 -14.68
CA HIS A 84 0.74 -2.90 -15.11
C HIS A 84 1.84 -1.90 -14.71
N ALA A 85 2.44 -2.05 -13.52
CA ALA A 85 3.57 -1.23 -13.10
C ALA A 85 4.81 -1.48 -13.98
N VAL A 86 5.06 -2.73 -14.37
CA VAL A 86 6.16 -3.08 -15.30
C VAL A 86 5.91 -2.49 -16.68
N GLU A 87 4.68 -2.58 -17.21
CA GLU A 87 4.31 -1.98 -18.50
C GLU A 87 4.48 -0.46 -18.52
N ARG A 88 4.32 0.20 -17.35
CA ARG A 88 4.56 1.63 -17.16
C ARG A 88 6.03 2.02 -16.98
N ASP A 89 6.95 1.06 -17.00
CA ASP A 89 8.36 1.26 -16.64
C ASP A 89 8.50 1.92 -15.25
N ALA A 90 7.62 1.54 -14.31
CA ALA A 90 7.64 2.07 -12.97
C ALA A 90 8.87 1.54 -12.21
N LYS A 91 9.64 2.47 -11.65
CA LYS A 91 10.84 2.14 -10.87
C LYS A 91 10.51 1.62 -9.48
N TYR A 92 9.38 2.07 -8.93
CA TYR A 92 8.96 1.75 -7.58
C TYR A 92 7.49 1.30 -7.58
N LEU A 93 7.19 0.29 -6.76
CA LEU A 93 5.84 -0.19 -6.52
C LEU A 93 5.62 -0.38 -5.02
N VAL A 94 4.53 0.18 -4.49
CA VAL A 94 4.09 -0.01 -3.11
C VAL A 94 2.62 -0.41 -3.09
N PHE A 95 2.23 -1.30 -2.18
CA PHE A 95 0.84 -1.70 -1.97
C PHE A 95 0.31 -1.16 -0.64
N VAL A 96 -0.98 -0.83 -0.64
CA VAL A 96 -1.77 -0.55 0.56
C VAL A 96 -3.09 -1.32 0.44
N ASP A 97 -3.48 -2.02 1.50
CA ASP A 97 -4.73 -2.78 1.48
C ASP A 97 -5.95 -1.85 1.61
N ASP A 98 -7.10 -2.25 1.05
CA ASP A 98 -8.32 -1.43 0.98
C ASP A 98 -9.00 -1.18 2.35
N ASP A 99 -8.57 -1.88 3.40
CA ASP A 99 -8.97 -1.68 4.79
C ASP A 99 -7.99 -0.83 5.62
N GLU A 100 -6.88 -0.40 5.01
CA GLU A 100 -5.87 0.47 5.62
C GLU A 100 -6.07 1.95 5.26
N TRP A 101 -5.23 2.80 5.86
CA TRP A 101 -5.08 4.20 5.49
C TRP A 101 -3.69 4.68 5.89
N VAL A 102 -3.21 5.71 5.22
CA VAL A 102 -1.85 6.23 5.43
C VAL A 102 -1.85 7.58 6.13
N SER A 103 -0.75 7.90 6.82
CA SER A 103 -0.52 9.26 7.31
C SER A 103 -0.05 10.18 6.18
N GLU A 104 -0.24 11.49 6.28
CA GLU A 104 0.16 12.47 5.26
C GLU A 104 1.63 12.32 4.81
N ASP A 105 2.55 12.11 5.75
CA ASP A 105 3.99 11.99 5.43
C ASP A 105 4.43 10.55 5.11
N TRP A 106 3.51 9.59 4.94
CA TRP A 106 3.83 8.17 4.82
C TRP A 106 4.73 7.87 3.62
N LEU A 107 4.34 8.31 2.42
CA LEU A 107 5.06 7.97 1.19
C LEU A 107 6.43 8.65 1.13
N VAL A 108 6.52 9.92 1.53
CA VAL A 108 7.79 10.67 1.63
C VAL A 108 8.75 9.97 2.57
N ASN A 109 8.29 9.58 3.77
CA ASN A 109 9.14 8.91 4.75
C ASN A 109 9.58 7.52 4.28
N LEU A 110 8.66 6.77 3.66
CA LEU A 110 8.95 5.44 3.13
C LEU A 110 9.98 5.52 2.00
N TYR A 111 9.74 6.37 1.01
CA TYR A 111 10.62 6.59 -0.13
C TYR A 111 12.01 7.06 0.31
N THR A 112 12.10 8.08 1.17
CA THR A 112 13.38 8.63 1.63
C THR A 112 14.23 7.57 2.33
N ARG A 113 13.59 6.76 3.19
CA ARG A 113 14.28 5.67 3.90
C ARG A 113 14.69 4.56 2.94
N PHE A 114 13.83 4.20 2.00
CA PHE A 114 14.13 3.19 0.98
C PHE A 114 15.34 3.62 0.13
N ALA A 115 15.29 4.82 -0.46
CA ALA A 115 16.34 5.37 -1.30
C ALA A 115 17.70 5.46 -0.56
N ALA A 116 17.70 5.85 0.71
CA ALA A 116 18.91 5.92 1.52
C ALA A 116 19.49 4.55 1.92
N SER A 117 18.66 3.49 1.92
CA SER A 117 19.05 2.17 2.45
C SER A 117 19.82 1.29 1.45
N GLY A 118 19.67 1.54 0.14
CA GLY A 118 20.16 0.62 -0.91
C GLY A 118 19.48 -0.75 -0.87
N ALA A 119 18.30 -0.85 -0.25
CA ALA A 119 17.49 -2.05 -0.20
C ALA A 119 16.80 -2.33 -1.53
N ASN A 120 16.37 -3.57 -1.73
CA ASN A 120 15.42 -3.92 -2.79
C ASN A 120 13.98 -3.97 -2.27
N LEU A 121 13.78 -3.92 -0.95
CA LEU A 121 12.50 -4.05 -0.27
C LEU A 121 12.51 -3.22 1.04
N ALA A 122 11.44 -2.49 1.35
CA ALA A 122 11.31 -1.80 2.64
C ALA A 122 9.88 -1.83 3.18
N THR A 123 9.73 -2.26 4.44
CA THR A 123 8.45 -2.34 5.14
C THR A 123 8.21 -1.21 6.12
N GLY A 124 6.99 -0.68 6.13
CA GLY A 124 6.50 0.27 7.13
C GLY A 124 5.77 -0.41 8.29
N PRO A 125 5.70 0.21 9.48
CA PRO A 125 4.91 -0.30 10.58
C PRO A 125 3.41 -0.10 10.33
N ILE A 126 2.62 -1.16 10.51
CA ILE A 126 1.15 -1.10 10.52
C ILE A 126 0.66 -0.95 11.97
N SER A 127 -0.28 -0.04 12.20
CA SER A 127 -0.89 0.17 13.52
C SER A 127 -2.37 -0.14 13.45
N PRO A 128 -2.87 -1.19 14.13
CA PRO A 128 -4.30 -1.45 14.16
C PRO A 128 -5.01 -0.30 14.86
N GLN A 129 -6.14 0.09 14.30
CA GLN A 129 -6.97 1.18 14.79
C GLN A 129 -8.39 0.66 14.91
N TYR A 130 -9.01 0.94 16.05
CA TYR A 130 -10.37 0.48 16.33
C TYR A 130 -11.35 1.56 15.90
N ILE A 131 -12.26 1.21 14.99
CA ILE A 131 -13.34 2.10 14.54
C ILE A 131 -14.59 1.76 15.37
N GLY A 132 -15.03 2.72 16.20
CA GLY A 132 -16.27 2.64 16.96
C GLY A 132 -16.10 2.47 18.48
N ASP A 133 -17.15 2.85 19.22
CA ASP A 133 -17.29 2.64 20.66
C ASP A 133 -17.64 1.18 20.96
N LEU A 134 -16.68 0.28 20.74
CA LEU A 134 -16.82 -1.09 21.19
C LEU A 134 -16.84 -1.06 22.73
N LYS A 135 -18.02 -1.31 23.33
CA LYS A 135 -18.15 -1.62 24.76
C LYS A 135 -17.53 -2.99 25.02
N LEU A 136 -16.20 -3.03 25.04
CA LEU A 136 -15.42 -4.26 25.23
C LEU A 136 -15.59 -4.76 26.66
N ASN A 137 -15.91 -6.04 26.79
CA ASN A 137 -15.89 -6.72 28.08
C ASN A 137 -14.44 -6.91 28.57
N TRP A 138 -14.27 -7.34 29.83
CA TRP A 138 -12.95 -7.43 30.46
C TRP A 138 -12.00 -8.41 29.75
N VAL A 139 -12.52 -9.52 29.20
CA VAL A 139 -11.75 -10.52 28.45
C VAL A 139 -11.26 -9.91 27.13
N GLN A 140 -12.16 -9.25 26.40
CA GLN A 140 -11.82 -8.56 25.16
C GLN A 140 -10.77 -7.47 25.41
N LYS A 141 -10.90 -6.65 26.46
CA LYS A 141 -9.87 -5.66 26.84
C LYS A 141 -8.50 -6.29 27.11
N ARG A 142 -8.46 -7.47 27.76
CA ARG A 142 -7.21 -8.21 28.04
C ARG A 142 -6.59 -8.73 26.74
N LEU A 143 -7.38 -9.31 25.85
CA LEU A 143 -6.97 -9.77 24.52
C LEU A 143 -6.45 -8.61 23.67
N MET A 144 -7.17 -7.47 23.66
CA MET A 144 -6.77 -6.29 22.91
C MET A 144 -5.48 -5.69 23.45
N LYS A 145 -5.26 -5.67 24.77
CA LYS A 145 -3.94 -5.28 25.32
C LYS A 145 -2.81 -6.16 24.78
N GLY A 146 -3.04 -7.46 24.65
CA GLY A 146 -2.07 -8.39 24.05
C GLY A 146 -1.80 -8.09 22.58
N VAL A 147 -2.85 -7.86 21.79
CA VAL A 147 -2.75 -7.50 20.35
C VAL A 147 -2.01 -6.18 20.18
N THR A 148 -2.42 -5.12 20.89
CA THR A 148 -1.77 -3.80 20.82
C THR A 148 -0.31 -3.86 21.27
N GLN A 149 0.03 -4.63 22.31
CA GLN A 149 1.42 -4.83 22.74
C GLN A 149 2.25 -5.59 21.71
N TRP A 150 1.66 -6.59 21.05
CA TRP A 150 2.32 -7.31 19.95
C TRP A 150 2.61 -6.40 18.76
N TYR A 151 1.64 -5.58 18.34
CA TYR A 151 1.86 -4.58 17.29
C TYR A 151 2.84 -3.47 17.69
N ALA A 152 2.85 -3.02 18.95
CA ALA A 152 3.85 -2.06 19.44
C ALA A 152 5.27 -2.66 19.41
N HIS A 153 5.40 -3.95 19.72
CA HIS A 153 6.67 -4.67 19.64
C HIS A 153 7.10 -4.90 18.18
N ALA A 154 6.17 -5.26 17.30
CA ALA A 154 6.39 -5.35 15.85
C ALA A 154 6.81 -3.99 15.26
N ARG A 155 6.16 -2.89 15.67
CA ARG A 155 6.52 -1.51 15.30
C ARG A 155 7.93 -1.16 15.75
N THR A 156 8.32 -1.49 16.98
CA THR A 156 9.69 -1.24 17.47
C THR A 156 10.73 -2.05 16.68
N LYS A 157 10.39 -3.28 16.28
CA LYS A 157 11.23 -4.11 15.40
C LYS A 157 11.30 -3.54 13.98
N ASN A 158 10.20 -3.15 13.36
CA ASN A 158 10.16 -2.60 12.00
C ASN A 158 10.76 -1.19 11.92
N CYS A 159 10.68 -0.37 12.98
CA CYS A 159 11.36 0.93 13.02
C CYS A 159 12.88 0.81 13.20
N ARG A 160 13.35 -0.25 13.88
CA ARG A 160 14.79 -0.55 14.06
C ARG A 160 15.39 -1.30 12.88
N ASN A 161 14.61 -2.23 12.33
CA ASN A 161 14.88 -3.05 11.17
C ASN A 161 13.84 -2.72 10.11
N ALA A 162 13.88 -1.52 9.52
CA ALA A 162 13.27 -1.39 8.19
C ALA A 162 13.99 -2.45 7.35
N TYR A 163 13.36 -3.61 7.11
CA TYR A 163 14.04 -4.81 6.62
C TYR A 163 14.45 -4.58 5.17
N ALA A 164 15.56 -3.85 5.03
CA ALA A 164 16.32 -3.66 3.83
C ALA A 164 16.95 -4.99 3.47
N THR A 165 16.15 -5.90 2.92
CA THR A 165 16.66 -7.17 2.45
C THR A 165 17.28 -6.92 1.10
N LYS A 166 18.59 -7.15 0.97
CA LYS A 166 19.22 -7.29 -0.35
C LYS A 166 18.69 -8.59 -0.95
N ALA A 167 18.08 -8.53 -2.13
CA ALA A 167 17.40 -9.65 -2.79
C ALA A 167 18.36 -10.76 -3.29
N THR A 168 19.54 -10.93 -2.69
CA THR A 168 20.56 -11.89 -3.15
C THR A 168 20.22 -13.35 -2.81
N LYS A 169 19.11 -13.64 -2.12
CA LYS A 169 18.77 -14.99 -1.63
C LYS A 169 17.50 -15.63 -2.20
N LEU A 170 16.71 -14.91 -3.00
CA LEU A 170 15.59 -15.48 -3.74
C LEU A 170 16.00 -15.57 -5.21
N GLY A 171 16.47 -16.76 -5.63
CA GLY A 171 16.91 -17.05 -7.00
C GLY A 171 15.76 -17.10 -8.01
N LEU A 172 14.89 -16.10 -7.99
CA LEU A 172 13.77 -15.90 -8.90
C LEU A 172 13.68 -14.39 -9.11
N LEU A 173 14.41 -13.88 -10.09
CA LEU A 173 14.09 -12.77 -10.99
C LEU A 173 15.36 -12.39 -11.76
N PRO A 174 15.30 -12.18 -13.09
CA PRO A 174 16.43 -11.68 -13.86
C PRO A 174 16.82 -10.28 -13.36
N SER A 175 18.08 -9.96 -13.54
CA SER A 175 18.83 -8.84 -12.98
C SER A 175 18.38 -7.45 -13.44
N THR A 176 17.17 -7.01 -13.10
CA THR A 176 16.65 -5.67 -13.40
C THR A 176 15.77 -5.13 -12.27
N GLU A 177 16.29 -4.07 -11.63
CA GLU A 177 15.68 -2.81 -11.13
C GLU A 177 14.21 -2.72 -10.66
N TYR A 178 13.54 -3.78 -10.21
CA TYR A 178 12.17 -3.65 -9.67
C TYR A 178 12.09 -4.01 -8.18
N ALA A 179 11.61 -3.06 -7.36
CA ALA A 179 11.28 -3.28 -5.96
C ALA A 179 9.78 -3.59 -5.83
N ILE A 180 9.45 -4.86 -5.61
CA ILE A 180 8.07 -5.34 -5.41
C ILE A 180 7.79 -5.37 -3.91
N TRP A 181 6.84 -4.58 -3.40
CA TRP A 181 6.52 -4.54 -1.96
C TRP A 181 5.22 -5.27 -1.58
N ILE A 182 5.14 -5.83 -0.36
CA ILE A 182 4.01 -6.61 0.19
C ILE A 182 3.73 -6.08 1.60
N SER A 183 2.49 -5.63 1.87
CA SER A 183 1.91 -5.51 3.22
C SER A 183 1.54 -6.88 3.78
#